data_AF-A0A660ZZI0-F1
#
_entry.id   AF-A0A660ZZI0-F1
#
_cell.length_a   1.000
_cell.length_b   1.000
_cell.length_c   1.000
_cell.angle_alpha   90.00
_cell.angle_beta   90.00
_cell.angle_gamma   90.00
#
_symmetry.space_group_name_H-M   'P 1'
#
loop_
_entity.id
_entity.type
_entity.pdbx_description
1 polymer ?
#
loop_
_entity_poly.entity_id
_entity_poly.type
_entity_poly.pdbx_seq_one_letter_code
_entity_poly.pdbx_strand_id
1 'polypeptide(L)'
;MDFINLPSSLQSGGNNLPVSFSVTDAAWRTPGGGTAATVFDPSTGVTARFSNRSNLMWVKLGGTANPTSGQAGGDYSADVDLDVYYTGN
;
A
#
# COMPACT_ATOMS: atom_id res chain seq x y z
N MET A 1 5.84 10.17 -1.86
CA MET A 1 5.99 8.73 -1.64
C MET A 1 5.05 8.02 -2.58
N ASP A 2 5.46 6.88 -3.11
CA ASP A 2 4.71 6.14 -4.12
C ASP A 2 4.93 4.63 -3.97
N PHE A 3 3.88 3.83 -4.21
CA PHE A 3 4.01 2.39 -4.28
C PHE A 3 4.28 2.00 -5.73
N ILE A 4 5.50 1.60 -6.02
CA ILE A 4 5.91 1.21 -7.37
C ILE A 4 5.68 -0.29 -7.49
N ASN A 5 5.18 -0.73 -8.64
CA ASN A 5 4.90 -2.14 -8.94
C ASN A 5 3.84 -2.79 -8.02
N LEU A 6 2.69 -2.15 -7.81
CA LEU A 6 1.57 -2.83 -7.16
C LEU A 6 1.21 -4.12 -7.94
N PRO A 7 1.29 -5.30 -7.32
CA PRO A 7 1.07 -6.56 -8.03
C PRO A 7 -0.40 -6.70 -8.43
N SER A 8 -0.69 -7.17 -9.63
CA SER A 8 -2.07 -7.56 -10.01
C SER A 8 -2.43 -8.97 -9.54
N SER A 9 -1.46 -9.73 -9.05
CA SER A 9 -1.64 -11.10 -8.55
C SER A 9 -0.55 -11.47 -7.55
N LEU A 10 -0.92 -12.23 -6.53
CA LEU A 10 0.00 -12.97 -5.67
C LEU A 10 0.29 -14.35 -6.30
N GLN A 11 1.47 -14.90 -6.03
CA GLN A 11 1.99 -16.12 -6.66
C GLN A 11 2.18 -17.24 -5.63
N SER A 12 1.81 -18.46 -6.01
CA SER A 12 2.11 -19.68 -5.25
C SER A 12 2.45 -20.82 -6.22
N GLY A 13 3.75 -21.02 -6.47
CA GLY A 13 4.20 -21.92 -7.53
C GLY A 13 3.68 -21.47 -8.90
N GLY A 14 2.89 -22.30 -9.57
CA GLY A 14 2.24 -21.96 -10.84
C GLY A 14 0.82 -21.39 -10.71
N ASN A 15 0.34 -21.15 -9.49
CA ASN A 15 -1.00 -20.61 -9.24
C ASN A 15 -0.96 -19.11 -8.98
N ASN A 16 -1.96 -18.39 -9.50
CA ASN A 16 -2.10 -16.95 -9.33
C ASN A 16 -3.35 -16.67 -8.49
N LEU A 17 -3.23 -15.80 -7.49
CA LEU A 17 -4.36 -15.23 -6.75
C LEU A 17 -4.48 -13.75 -7.12
N PRO A 18 -5.51 -13.34 -7.89
CA PRO A 18 -5.68 -11.94 -8.28
C PRO A 18 -5.84 -11.04 -7.06
N VAL A 19 -5.21 -9.86 -7.10
CA VAL A 19 -5.38 -8.80 -6.10
C VAL A 19 -5.70 -7.49 -6.79
N SER A 20 -6.47 -6.64 -6.12
CA SER A 20 -6.87 -5.33 -6.63
C SER A 20 -6.67 -4.26 -5.57
N PHE A 21 -6.28 -3.06 -6.02
CA PHE A 21 -6.14 -1.87 -5.20
C PHE A 21 -7.11 -0.80 -5.68
N SER A 22 -7.77 -0.13 -4.74
CA SER A 22 -8.67 1.00 -4.98
C SER A 22 -8.02 2.33 -4.63
N VAL A 23 -8.65 3.42 -5.05
CA VAL A 23 -8.20 4.81 -4.79
C VAL A 23 -8.16 5.18 -3.29
N THR A 24 -8.64 4.31 -2.41
CA THR A 24 -8.63 4.52 -0.94
C THR A 24 -7.85 3.45 -0.19
N ASP A 25 -7.15 2.56 -0.88
CA ASP A 25 -6.49 1.42 -0.26
C ASP A 25 -5.15 1.77 0.39
N ALA A 26 -4.67 3.01 0.30
CA ALA A 26 -3.56 3.46 1.11
C ALA A 26 -3.92 4.65 1.99
N ALA A 27 -3.21 4.77 3.12
CA ALA A 27 -3.39 5.89 4.03
C ALA A 27 -2.10 6.22 4.77
N TRP A 28 -1.92 7.48 5.15
CA TRP A 28 -0.80 7.90 5.98
C TRP A 28 -1.25 8.80 7.13
N ARG A 29 -0.43 8.85 8.18
CA ARG A 29 -0.60 9.79 9.29
C ARG A 29 0.70 10.04 10.05
N THR A 30 0.79 11.18 10.71
CA THR A 30 1.88 11.50 11.64
C THR A 30 1.45 11.31 13.10
N PRO A 31 2.38 11.01 14.03
CA PRO A 31 2.09 10.98 15.46
C PRO A 31 1.49 12.29 15.98
N GLY A 32 0.44 12.18 16.79
CA GLY A 32 -0.22 13.32 17.42
C GLY A 32 -1.08 14.19 16.49
N GLY A 33 -1.21 13.83 15.21
CA GLY A 33 -2.22 14.41 14.32
C GLY A 33 -3.62 13.87 14.66
N GLY A 34 -4.66 14.66 14.42
CA GLY A 34 -6.06 14.29 14.68
C GLY A 34 -6.46 12.92 14.13
N THR A 35 -7.53 12.36 14.70
CA THR A 35 -7.91 10.94 14.80
C THR A 35 -8.00 10.12 13.49
N ALA A 36 -7.90 10.72 12.30
CA ALA A 36 -8.05 10.03 11.02
C ALA A 36 -6.79 10.08 10.15
N ALA A 37 -6.44 8.96 9.52
CA ALA A 37 -5.40 8.90 8.51
C ALA A 37 -5.89 9.53 7.20
N THR A 38 -4.98 10.16 6.46
CA THR A 38 -5.27 10.70 5.13
C THR A 38 -5.16 9.57 4.11
N VAL A 39 -6.28 9.23 3.48
CA VAL A 39 -6.36 8.20 2.42
C VAL A 39 -5.81 8.74 1.10
N PHE A 40 -5.25 7.86 0.28
CA PHE A 40 -4.77 8.15 -1.07
C PHE A 40 -4.80 6.91 -1.95
N ASP A 41 -4.71 7.13 -3.27
CA ASP A 41 -4.61 6.07 -4.26
C ASP A 41 -3.16 5.56 -4.32
N PRO A 42 -2.89 4.30 -3.93
CA PRO A 42 -1.55 3.76 -3.92
C PRO A 42 -0.92 3.66 -5.32
N SER A 43 -1.71 3.66 -6.40
CA SER A 43 -1.20 3.56 -7.77
C SER A 43 -0.69 4.88 -8.36
N THR A 44 -0.94 6.00 -7.67
CA THR A 44 -0.53 7.35 -8.10
C THR A 44 0.41 8.03 -7.11
N GLY A 45 0.58 7.46 -5.93
CA GLY A 45 1.37 8.03 -4.84
C GLY A 45 0.73 9.27 -4.18
N VAL A 46 1.48 9.87 -3.25
CA VAL A 46 1.05 11.07 -2.52
C VAL A 46 2.25 11.90 -2.05
N THR A 47 2.07 13.23 -2.00
CA THR A 47 2.99 14.12 -1.29
C THR A 47 2.48 14.32 0.13
N ALA A 48 3.31 13.97 1.12
CA ALA A 48 2.98 14.09 2.53
C ALA A 48 4.11 14.80 3.28
N ARG A 49 3.77 15.47 4.39
CA ARG A 49 4.74 16.16 5.25
C ARG A 49 4.92 15.40 6.55
N PHE A 50 6.18 15.15 6.92
CA PHE A 50 6.51 14.60 8.24
C PHE A 50 6.13 15.59 9.34
N SER A 51 5.83 15.06 10.53
CA SER A 51 5.64 15.89 11.71
C SER A 51 6.98 16.51 12.13
N ASN A 52 6.99 17.82 12.31
CA ASN A 52 8.14 18.57 12.83
C ASN A 52 8.49 18.24 14.30
N ARG A 53 7.65 17.45 15.00
CA ARG A 53 7.86 17.07 16.40
C ARG A 53 8.43 15.67 16.56
N SER A 54 7.95 14.72 15.75
CA SER A 54 8.30 13.31 15.88
C SER A 54 9.20 12.80 14.77
N ASN A 55 9.26 13.48 13.62
CA ASN A 55 9.93 12.99 12.41
C ASN A 55 9.49 11.56 11.98
N LEU A 56 8.29 11.16 12.40
CA LEU A 56 7.71 9.84 12.12
C LEU A 56 6.46 10.01 11.27
N MET A 57 6.22 9.01 10.41
CA MET A 57 5.01 8.84 9.63
C MET A 57 4.69 7.34 9.59
N TRP A 58 3.41 7.01 9.75
CA TRP A 58 2.91 5.68 9.45
C TRP A 58 2.24 5.70 8.09
N VAL A 59 2.58 4.71 7.27
CA VAL A 59 1.95 4.45 5.98
C VAL A 59 1.30 3.08 6.05
N LYS A 60 0.08 2.97 5.55
CA LYS A 60 -0.67 1.74 5.41
C LYS A 60 -0.95 1.50 3.93
N LEU A 61 -0.82 0.25 3.52
CA LEU A 61 -1.30 -0.28 2.26
C LEU A 61 -2.29 -1.41 2.59
N GLY A 62 -3.47 -1.33 2.00
CA GLY A 62 -4.47 -2.38 1.93
C GLY A 62 -4.52 -2.95 0.51
N GLY A 63 -5.60 -3.64 0.22
CA GLY A 63 -5.85 -4.30 -1.06
C GLY A 63 -6.84 -5.43 -0.86
N THR A 64 -7.45 -5.89 -1.94
CA THR A 64 -8.44 -6.97 -1.92
C THR A 64 -7.90 -8.17 -2.66
N ALA A 65 -7.85 -9.33 -2.00
CA ALA A 65 -7.62 -10.61 -2.66
C ALA A 65 -8.93 -11.11 -3.28
N ASN A 66 -8.87 -11.56 -4.53
CA ASN A 66 -10.02 -11.98 -5.33
C ASN A 66 -9.89 -13.45 -5.74
N PRO A 67 -10.01 -14.42 -4.80
CA PRO A 67 -9.91 -15.83 -5.11
C PRO A 67 -11.05 -16.28 -6.03
N THR A 68 -10.71 -17.12 -7.01
CA THR A 68 -11.71 -17.78 -7.86
C THR A 68 -12.31 -19.01 -7.18
N SER A 69 -13.45 -19.52 -7.64
CA SER A 69 -14.14 -20.68 -7.04
C SER A 69 -13.30 -21.97 -7.05
N GLY A 70 -12.26 -22.05 -7.89
CA GLY A 70 -11.31 -23.15 -7.96
C GLY A 70 -9.90 -22.80 -7.48
N GLN A 71 -9.74 -21.70 -6.74
CA GLN A 71 -8.41 -21.27 -6.25
C GLN A 71 -7.77 -22.37 -5.41
N ALA A 72 -6.59 -22.83 -5.81
CA ALA A 72 -5.81 -23.78 -5.01
C ALA A 72 -5.47 -23.16 -3.65
N GLY A 73 -5.63 -23.93 -2.57
CA GLY A 73 -5.13 -23.51 -1.26
C GLY A 73 -3.60 -23.46 -1.25
N GLY A 74 -3.04 -22.51 -0.50
CA GLY A 74 -1.60 -22.35 -0.37
C GLY A 74 -1.22 -20.95 0.09
N ASP A 75 0.08 -20.74 0.29
CA ASP A 75 0.65 -19.45 0.62
C ASP A 75 0.98 -18.69 -0.66
N TYR A 76 0.34 -17.54 -0.86
CA TYR A 76 0.56 -16.67 -2.01
C TYR A 76 1.29 -15.40 -1.57
N SER A 77 2.30 -15.00 -2.33
CA SER A 77 3.06 -13.78 -2.06
C SER A 77 3.35 -12.99 -3.34
N ALA A 78 3.58 -11.69 -3.17
CA ALA A 78 4.18 -10.83 -4.18
C ALA A 78 4.91 -9.70 -3.43
N ASP A 79 5.93 -9.14 -4.08
CA ASP A 79 6.66 -8.01 -3.53
C ASP A 79 5.90 -6.71 -3.82
N VAL A 80 6.08 -5.73 -2.93
CA VAL A 80 5.61 -4.36 -3.09
C VAL A 80 6.76 -3.43 -2.76
N ASP A 81 7.07 -2.52 -3.68
CA ASP A 81 8.09 -1.51 -3.48
C ASP A 81 7.46 -0.20 -3.02
N LEU A 82 8.04 0.43 -1.99
CA LEU A 82 7.64 1.75 -1.51
C LEU A 82 8.81 2.72 -1.66
N ASP A 83 8.64 3.69 -2.55
CA ASP A 83 9.61 4.75 -2.77
C ASP A 83 9.23 6.00 -1.97
N VAL A 84 10.18 6.44 -1.13
CA VAL A 84 10.03 7.65 -0.32
C VAL A 84 11.08 8.66 -0.74
N TYR A 85 10.65 9.68 -1.49
CA TYR A 85 11.49 10.79 -1.90
C TYR A 85 11.40 11.96 -0.92
N TYR A 86 12.55 12.47 -0.52
CA TYR A 86 12.65 13.74 0.19
C TYR A 86 12.75 14.88 -0.82
N THR A 87 11.69 15.67 -0.96
CA THR A 87 11.61 16.74 -1.97
C THR A 87 12.14 18.09 -1.49
N GLY A 88 12.78 18.16 -0.32
CA GLY A 88 13.18 19.42 0.31
C GLY A 88 11.99 20.24 0.83
N ASN A 89 12.30 21.34 1.52
CA ASN A 89 11.36 22.35 2.00
C ASN A 89 11.46 23.60 1.13
#